data_AF-A0A672MRG6-F1
#
_entry.id   AF-A0A672MRG6-F1
#
_cell.length_a   1.000
_cell.length_b   1.000
_cell.length_c   1.000
_cell.angle_alpha   90.00
_cell.angle_beta   90.00
_cell.angle_gamma   90.00
#
_symmetry.space_group_name_H-M   'P 1'
#
loop_
_entity.id
_entity.type
_entity.pdbx_description
1 polymer ?
#
loop_
_entity_poly.entity_id
_entity_poly.type
_entity_poly.pdbx_seq_one_letter_code
_entity_poly.pdbx_strand_id
1 'polypeptide(L)'
;MASLLGETLFEISGQGPAPIKDYFHFAITKSQVIWSWWKISLRSDCRNTPPGQLTESHEDFLEDNRLQSELFNQVGMVFGPHILQYSQNICQGHYDYIVRLPNALLFNIMAHLDLEDISVLSRTCRRFKEVRPIVIPLLLNVSFNKSRWLLF
;
A
#
# COMPACT_ATOMS: atom_id res chain seq x y z
N MET A 1 12.04 -8.01 10.56
CA MET A 1 11.14 -7.77 9.40
C MET A 1 10.93 -6.28 9.08
N ALA A 2 11.24 -5.35 10.00
CA ALA A 2 11.11 -3.90 9.78
C ALA A 2 12.01 -3.31 8.66
N SER A 3 13.03 -4.04 8.20
CA SER A 3 13.94 -3.61 7.11
C SER A 3 13.30 -3.64 5.72
N LEU A 4 12.19 -4.38 5.55
CA LEU A 4 11.45 -4.46 4.28
C LEU A 4 10.51 -3.27 4.07
N LEU A 5 10.23 -2.51 5.13
CA LEU A 5 9.35 -1.35 5.06
C LEU A 5 10.17 -0.14 4.59
N GLY A 6 9.76 0.47 3.48
CA GLY A 6 10.21 1.80 3.07
C GLY A 6 9.77 2.86 4.09
N GLU A 7 10.30 4.08 3.95
CA GLU A 7 9.95 5.21 4.82
C GLU A 7 8.46 5.57 4.71
N THR A 8 7.95 5.63 3.48
CA THR A 8 6.52 5.77 3.18
C THR A 8 5.86 4.39 3.12
N LEU A 9 4.86 4.20 3.98
CA LEU A 9 4.06 2.99 4.03
C LEU A 9 2.89 3.10 3.05
N PHE A 10 2.16 4.19 3.05
CA PHE A 10 1.00 4.36 2.18
C PHE A 10 0.94 5.79 1.66
N GLU A 11 0.42 5.95 0.44
CA GLU A 11 0.28 7.25 -0.20
C GLU A 11 -0.92 7.20 -1.14
N ILE A 12 -1.77 8.22 -1.07
CA ILE A 12 -2.88 8.43 -1.99
C ILE A 12 -3.12 9.92 -2.18
N SER A 13 -3.57 10.29 -3.36
CA SER A 13 -3.96 11.67 -3.65
C SER A 13 -5.26 11.69 -4.44
N GLY A 14 -6.01 12.78 -4.32
CA GLY A 14 -7.32 12.89 -4.94
C GLY A 14 -7.98 14.23 -4.73
N GLN A 15 -9.04 14.47 -5.48
CA GLN A 15 -9.87 15.66 -5.33
C GLN A 15 -10.98 15.39 -4.33
N GLY A 16 -11.23 16.33 -3.43
CA GLY A 16 -12.32 16.21 -2.46
C GLY A 16 -13.70 16.23 -3.14
N PRO A 17 -14.71 15.63 -2.49
CA PRO A 17 -16.08 15.66 -3.01
C PRO A 17 -16.60 17.09 -3.12
N ALA A 18 -17.63 17.30 -3.95
CA ALA A 18 -18.33 18.58 -3.99
C ALA A 18 -18.92 18.89 -2.59
N PRO A 19 -18.80 20.14 -2.09
CA PRO A 19 -18.44 21.35 -2.81
C PRO A 19 -16.96 21.75 -2.76
N ILE A 20 -16.15 21.09 -1.92
CA ILE A 20 -14.78 21.55 -1.57
C ILE A 20 -13.87 21.56 -2.80
N LYS A 21 -13.90 20.52 -3.64
CA LYS A 21 -13.11 20.41 -4.90
C LYS A 21 -11.61 20.72 -4.81
N ASP A 22 -11.06 20.91 -3.61
CA ASP A 22 -9.65 21.07 -3.34
C ASP A 22 -8.91 19.74 -3.59
N TYR A 23 -7.59 19.85 -3.77
CA TYR A 23 -6.74 18.68 -3.95
C TYR A 23 -6.14 18.26 -2.62
N PHE A 24 -6.16 16.96 -2.35
CA PHE A 24 -5.69 16.37 -1.12
C PHE A 24 -4.64 15.31 -1.40
N HIS A 25 -3.68 15.23 -0.49
CA HIS A 25 -2.64 14.24 -0.46
C HIS A 25 -2.56 13.67 0.95
N PHE A 26 -2.57 12.36 1.04
CA PHE A 26 -2.52 11.62 2.28
C PHE A 26 -1.39 10.61 2.21
N ALA A 27 -0.50 10.66 3.19
CA ALA A 27 0.64 9.77 3.28
C ALA A 27 0.80 9.25 4.71
N ILE A 28 1.16 7.98 4.84
CA ILE A 28 1.49 7.34 6.11
C ILE A 28 2.94 6.92 6.04
N THR A 29 3.74 7.41 6.97
CA THR A 29 5.14 7.04 7.14
C THR A 29 5.28 6.00 8.24
N LYS A 30 6.51 5.63 8.63
CA LYS A 30 6.71 4.67 9.73
C LYS A 30 6.27 5.20 11.10
N SER A 31 6.25 6.52 11.29
CA SER A 31 6.02 7.15 12.59
C SER A 31 4.87 8.15 12.59
N GLN A 32 4.54 8.71 11.43
CA GLN A 32 3.64 9.84 11.30
C GLN A 32 2.65 9.66 10.15
N VAL A 33 1.47 10.23 10.36
CA VAL A 33 0.42 10.39 9.37
C VAL A 33 0.46 11.83 8.87
N ILE A 34 0.56 12.01 7.56
CA ILE A 34 0.70 13.31 6.91
C ILE A 34 -0.53 13.56 6.03
N TRP A 35 -1.13 14.73 6.21
CA TRP A 35 -2.25 15.24 5.43
C TRP A 35 -1.90 16.59 4.84
N SER A 36 -1.92 16.70 3.51
CA SER A 36 -1.63 17.94 2.80
C SER A 36 -2.77 18.31 1.86
N TRP A 37 -3.08 19.60 1.75
CA TRP A 37 -4.14 20.07 0.87
C TRP A 37 -3.76 21.34 0.12
N TRP A 38 -4.28 21.46 -1.10
CA TRP A 38 -4.13 22.60 -1.98
C TRP A 38 -5.50 23.15 -2.31
N LYS A 39 -5.72 24.41 -1.93
CA LYS A 39 -6.96 25.11 -2.26
C LYS A 39 -7.01 25.41 -3.75
N ILE A 40 -8.01 24.90 -4.46
CA ILE A 40 -8.19 25.14 -5.89
C ILE A 40 -9.22 26.27 -6.05
N SER A 41 -8.71 27.45 -6.40
CA SER A 41 -9.53 28.66 -6.59
C SER A 41 -9.29 29.29 -7.96
N LEU A 42 -10.37 29.73 -8.62
CA LEU A 42 -10.29 30.53 -9.86
C LEU A 42 -9.95 32.00 -9.61
N ARG A 43 -10.07 32.47 -8.36
CA ARG A 43 -9.80 33.86 -7.97
C ARG A 43 -8.30 34.13 -7.99
N SER A 44 -7.91 35.29 -8.52
CA SER A 44 -6.51 35.75 -8.59
C SER A 44 -5.81 35.77 -7.24
N ASP A 45 -6.56 36.08 -6.18
CA ASP A 45 -6.02 36.35 -4.85
C ASP A 45 -5.57 35.07 -4.12
N CYS A 46 -5.94 33.90 -4.66
CA CYS A 46 -5.50 32.60 -4.14
C CYS A 46 -4.48 31.91 -5.06
N ARG A 47 -4.10 32.52 -6.19
CA ARG A 47 -2.96 32.03 -6.98
C ARG A 47 -1.71 32.26 -6.14
N ASN A 48 -1.04 31.18 -5.74
CA ASN A 48 0.17 31.14 -4.91
C ASN A 48 -0.05 31.01 -3.40
N THR A 49 -1.25 30.66 -2.92
CA THR A 49 -1.39 30.22 -1.52
C THR A 49 -0.61 28.91 -1.32
N PRO A 50 0.30 28.81 -0.33
CA PRO A 50 1.01 27.57 -0.07
C PRO A 50 0.04 26.47 0.40
N PRO A 51 0.37 25.19 0.17
CA PRO A 51 -0.42 24.10 0.71
C PRO A 51 -0.44 24.14 2.24
N GLY A 52 -1.59 23.76 2.79
CA GLY A 52 -1.66 23.43 4.21
C GLY A 52 -1.18 22.00 4.42
N GLN A 53 -0.59 21.75 5.59
CA GLN A 53 -0.15 20.43 5.99
C GLN A 53 -0.43 20.23 7.48
N LEU A 54 -0.97 19.06 7.81
CA LEU A 54 -1.19 18.56 9.16
C LEU A 54 -0.44 17.24 9.28
N THR A 55 0.30 17.08 10.37
CA THR A 55 1.05 15.86 10.68
C THR A 55 0.67 15.40 12.09
N GLU A 56 0.28 14.14 12.22
CA GLU A 56 -0.10 13.50 13.48
C GLU A 56 0.75 12.26 13.72
N SER A 57 0.95 11.87 14.98
CA SER A 57 1.56 10.57 15.29
C SER A 57 0.56 9.42 15.05
N HIS A 58 1.06 8.18 14.96
CA HIS A 58 0.17 7.02 14.86
C HIS A 58 -0.73 6.86 16.09
N GLU A 59 -0.25 7.23 17.28
CA GLU A 59 -1.02 7.15 18.53
C GLU A 59 -2.15 8.18 18.50
N ASP A 60 -1.84 9.45 18.16
CA ASP A 60 -2.83 10.53 18.05
C ASP A 60 -3.91 10.21 17.01
N PHE A 61 -3.52 9.57 15.90
CA PHE A 61 -4.46 9.15 14.85
C PHE A 61 -5.39 8.01 15.28
N LEU A 62 -4.97 7.18 16.26
CA LEU A 62 -5.69 6.00 16.73
C LEU A 62 -6.50 6.24 18.03
N GLU A 63 -6.20 7.29 18.80
CA GLU A 63 -6.85 7.54 20.09
C GLU A 63 -8.36 7.84 19.96
N ASP A 64 -9.16 7.10 20.74
CA ASP A 64 -10.61 6.92 20.53
C ASP A 64 -11.50 7.73 21.50
N ASN A 65 -10.98 8.73 22.19
CA ASN A 65 -11.78 9.46 23.18
C ASN A 65 -12.30 10.80 22.66
N ARG A 66 -13.34 10.66 21.79
CA ARG A 66 -14.62 11.42 21.72
C ARG A 66 -14.95 12.04 20.36
N LEU A 67 -13.98 12.27 19.50
CA LEU A 67 -14.12 12.75 18.12
C LEU A 67 -12.87 12.25 17.40
N GLN A 68 -13.00 11.32 16.46
CA GLN A 68 -11.91 10.96 15.54
C GLN A 68 -11.19 12.25 15.08
N SER A 69 -9.84 12.27 15.03
CA SER A 69 -9.07 13.50 14.77
C SER A 69 -9.58 14.24 13.52
N GLU A 70 -9.34 15.55 13.43
CA GLU A 70 -9.75 16.32 12.24
C GLU A 70 -9.23 15.64 10.96
N LEU A 71 -8.00 15.13 11.00
CA LEU A 71 -7.37 14.37 9.94
C LEU A 71 -8.15 13.09 9.62
N PHE A 72 -8.49 12.29 10.63
CA PHE A 72 -9.24 11.05 10.47
C PHE A 72 -10.58 11.27 9.74
N ASN A 73 -11.35 12.26 10.20
CA ASN A 73 -12.63 12.59 9.57
C ASN A 73 -12.45 13.08 8.14
N GLN A 74 -11.44 13.91 7.88
CA GLN A 74 -11.13 14.41 6.54
C GLN A 74 -10.72 13.29 5.58
N VAL A 75 -9.88 12.34 6.02
CA VAL A 75 -9.51 11.16 5.23
C VAL A 75 -10.74 10.32 4.90
N GLY A 76 -11.59 10.05 5.89
CA GLY A 76 -12.84 9.30 5.69
C GLY A 76 -13.78 10.00 4.71
N MET A 77 -13.89 11.32 4.78
CA MET A 77 -14.72 12.11 3.87
C MET A 77 -14.19 12.16 2.44
N VAL A 78 -12.87 12.28 2.26
CA VAL A 78 -12.25 12.46 0.93
C VAL A 78 -12.00 11.13 0.22
N PHE A 79 -11.45 10.15 0.94
CA PHE A 79 -11.01 8.88 0.36
C PHE A 79 -11.94 7.70 0.71
N GLY A 80 -12.91 7.91 1.59
CA GLY A 80 -13.91 6.93 1.96
C GLY A 80 -13.49 6.00 3.10
N PRO A 81 -14.45 5.22 3.63
CA PRO A 81 -14.26 4.41 4.84
C PRO A 81 -13.27 3.26 4.66
N HIS A 82 -13.12 2.72 3.44
CA HIS A 82 -12.17 1.64 3.16
C HIS A 82 -10.72 2.10 3.35
N ILE A 83 -10.37 3.29 2.84
CA ILE A 83 -9.02 3.86 2.98
C ILE A 83 -8.76 4.22 4.44
N LEU A 84 -9.78 4.71 5.14
CA LEU A 84 -9.71 5.01 6.56
C LEU A 84 -9.42 3.76 7.40
N GLN A 85 -10.18 2.68 7.19
CA GLN A 85 -9.92 1.40 7.87
C GLN A 85 -8.53 0.84 7.52
N TYR A 86 -8.12 0.94 6.26
CA TYR A 86 -6.79 0.54 5.83
C TYR A 86 -5.69 1.35 6.53
N SER A 87 -5.86 2.67 6.68
CA SER A 87 -4.93 3.54 7.39
C SER A 87 -4.80 3.19 8.88
N GLN A 88 -5.93 2.86 9.54
CA GLN A 88 -5.93 2.39 10.93
C GLN A 88 -5.14 1.10 11.09
N ASN A 89 -5.38 0.13 10.19
CA ASN A 89 -4.65 -1.14 10.20
C ASN A 89 -3.14 -0.91 10.10
N ILE A 90 -2.70 -0.02 9.21
CA ILE A 90 -1.28 0.35 9.09
C ILE A 90 -0.76 0.99 10.38
N CYS A 91 -1.49 1.94 10.97
CA CYS A 91 -1.06 2.62 12.20
C CYS A 91 -0.98 1.66 13.40
N GLN A 92 -1.83 0.63 13.43
CA GLN A 92 -1.80 -0.47 14.42
C GLN A 92 -0.67 -1.48 14.19
N GLY A 93 0.10 -1.34 13.09
CA GLY A 93 1.21 -2.23 12.75
C GLY A 93 0.85 -3.40 11.83
N HIS A 94 -0.38 -3.45 11.29
CA HIS A 94 -0.80 -4.45 10.31
C HIS A 94 -0.33 -4.03 8.90
N TYR A 95 0.92 -4.35 8.58
CA TYR A 95 1.52 -4.01 7.29
C TYR A 95 1.39 -5.12 6.24
N ASP A 96 1.17 -4.74 4.99
CA ASP A 96 1.20 -5.66 3.84
C ASP A 96 2.64 -6.03 3.44
N TYR A 97 3.27 -6.92 4.21
CA TYR A 97 4.65 -7.35 3.94
C TYR A 97 4.82 -8.03 2.58
N ILE A 98 3.85 -8.85 2.17
CA ILE A 98 3.90 -9.58 0.90
C ILE A 98 4.05 -8.63 -0.28
N VAL A 99 3.39 -7.48 -0.21
CA VAL A 99 3.42 -6.51 -1.32
C VAL A 99 4.79 -5.87 -1.47
N ARG A 100 5.52 -5.75 -0.36
CA ARG A 100 6.83 -5.09 -0.24
C ARG A 100 8.01 -6.04 -0.33
N LEU A 101 7.78 -7.35 -0.44
CA LEU A 101 8.86 -8.33 -0.57
C LEU A 101 9.63 -8.12 -1.88
N PRO A 102 10.98 -8.13 -1.84
CA PRO A 102 11.81 -8.22 -3.02
C PRO A 102 11.44 -9.42 -3.89
N ASN A 103 11.50 -9.25 -5.21
CA ASN A 103 11.18 -10.31 -6.15
C ASN A 103 12.00 -11.59 -5.88
N ALA A 104 13.26 -11.47 -5.46
CA ALA A 104 14.09 -12.63 -5.09
C ALA A 104 13.47 -13.49 -3.98
N LEU A 105 12.87 -12.87 -2.96
CA LEU A 105 12.18 -13.60 -1.89
C LEU A 105 10.85 -14.19 -2.38
N LEU A 106 10.10 -13.46 -3.22
CA LEU A 106 8.88 -13.99 -3.84
C LEU A 106 9.18 -15.22 -4.72
N PHE A 107 10.27 -15.18 -5.48
CA PHE A 107 10.75 -16.30 -6.28
C PHE A 107 11.14 -17.49 -5.42
N ASN A 108 11.89 -17.27 -4.34
CA ASN A 108 12.25 -18.32 -3.40
C ASN A 108 11.00 -18.97 -2.78
N ILE A 109 10.01 -18.18 -2.36
CA ILE A 109 8.73 -18.70 -1.84
C ILE A 109 8.06 -19.59 -2.89
N MET A 110 7.91 -19.11 -4.13
CA MET A 110 7.27 -19.90 -5.20
C MET A 110 8.07 -21.15 -5.58
N ALA A 111 9.39 -21.14 -5.48
CA ALA A 111 10.22 -22.31 -5.77
C ALA A 111 10.01 -23.46 -4.77
N HIS A 112 9.45 -23.18 -3.60
CA HIS A 112 9.09 -24.16 -2.58
C HIS A 112 7.60 -24.53 -2.57
N LEU A 113 6.81 -24.03 -3.53
CA LEU A 113 5.40 -24.33 -3.67
C LEU A 113 5.13 -25.18 -4.92
N ASP A 114 4.10 -26.02 -4.85
CA ASP A 114 3.66 -26.78 -6.01
C ASP A 114 2.96 -25.90 -7.04
N LEU A 115 2.89 -26.37 -8.29
CA LEU A 115 2.26 -25.62 -9.39
C LEU A 115 0.79 -25.27 -9.10
N GLU A 116 0.08 -26.14 -8.39
CA GLU A 116 -1.30 -25.90 -7.94
C GLU A 116 -1.36 -24.73 -6.95
N ASP A 117 -0.52 -24.74 -5.91
CA ASP A 117 -0.45 -23.69 -4.90
C ASP A 117 -0.03 -22.35 -5.50
N ILE A 118 0.96 -22.35 -6.40
CA ILE A 118 1.35 -21.14 -7.14
C ILE A 118 0.16 -20.58 -7.92
N SER A 119 -0.68 -21.45 -8.50
CA SER A 119 -1.87 -21.02 -9.25
C SER A 119 -2.91 -20.36 -8.35
N VAL A 120 -3.15 -20.91 -7.16
CA VAL A 120 -4.09 -20.40 -6.15
C VAL A 120 -3.58 -19.07 -5.59
N LEU A 121 -2.33 -19.04 -5.14
CA LEU A 121 -1.69 -17.86 -4.57
C LEU A 121 -1.69 -16.69 -5.56
N SER A 122 -1.45 -16.99 -6.84
CA SER A 122 -1.46 -15.99 -7.89
C SER A 122 -2.87 -15.56 -8.34
N ARG A 123 -3.95 -16.18 -7.82
CA ARG A 123 -5.33 -15.70 -7.99
C ARG A 123 -5.75 -14.77 -6.86
N THR A 124 -5.25 -15.03 -5.65
CA THR A 124 -5.59 -14.26 -4.44
C THR A 124 -4.66 -13.08 -4.18
N CYS A 125 -3.40 -13.14 -4.66
CA CYS A 125 -2.42 -12.07 -4.49
C CYS A 125 -1.94 -11.51 -5.84
N ARG A 126 -2.12 -10.20 -6.02
CA ARG A 126 -1.71 -9.48 -7.24
C ARG A 126 -0.22 -9.57 -7.50
N ARG A 127 0.62 -9.50 -6.46
CA ARG A 127 2.08 -9.55 -6.63
C ARG A 127 2.55 -10.89 -7.15
N PHE A 128 2.04 -11.99 -6.60
CA PHE A 128 2.31 -13.34 -7.13
C PHE A 128 1.79 -13.50 -8.56
N LYS A 129 0.64 -12.91 -8.89
CA LYS A 129 0.13 -12.87 -10.27
C LYS A 129 1.09 -12.20 -11.26
N GLU A 130 1.72 -11.10 -10.87
CA GLU A 130 2.66 -10.34 -11.71
C GLU A 130 3.96 -11.12 -11.96
N VAL A 131 4.47 -11.84 -10.95
CA VAL A 131 5.72 -12.60 -11.07
C VAL A 131 5.55 -14.00 -11.66
N ARG A 132 4.33 -14.57 -11.61
CA ARG A 132 3.98 -15.88 -12.16
C ARG A 132 4.52 -16.16 -13.58
N PRO A 133 4.33 -15.30 -14.60
CA PRO A 133 4.79 -15.58 -15.97
C PRO A 133 6.31 -15.72 -16.09
N ILE A 134 7.09 -15.16 -15.16
CA ILE A 134 8.55 -15.28 -15.13
C ILE A 134 8.97 -16.61 -14.51
N VAL A 135 8.23 -17.09 -13.50
CA VAL A 135 8.64 -18.24 -12.68
C VAL A 135 8.24 -19.58 -13.27
N ILE A 136 7.05 -19.70 -13.86
CA ILE A 136 6.58 -20.98 -14.42
C ILE A 136 7.56 -21.58 -15.44
N PRO A 137 8.10 -20.82 -16.42
CA PRO A 137 9.08 -21.36 -17.37
C PRO A 137 10.39 -21.81 -16.70
N LEU A 138 10.82 -21.12 -15.65
CA LEU A 138 12.03 -21.45 -14.90
C LEU A 138 11.85 -22.74 -14.09
N LEU A 139 10.70 -22.89 -13.41
CA LEU A 139 10.38 -24.10 -12.64
C LEU A 139 10.14 -25.32 -13.55
N LEU A 140 9.49 -25.13 -14.71
CA LEU A 140 9.31 -26.21 -15.69
C LEU A 140 10.65 -26.65 -16.29
N ASN A 141 11.55 -25.72 -16.62
CA ASN A 141 12.90 -26.08 -17.09
C ASN A 141 13.71 -26.83 -16.02
N VAL A 142 13.60 -26.46 -14.75
CA VAL A 142 14.27 -27.17 -13.64
C VAL A 142 13.67 -28.57 -13.43
N SER A 143 12.34 -28.71 -13.49
CA SER A 143 11.67 -30.01 -13.36
C SER A 143 12.03 -30.95 -14.51
N PHE A 144 12.04 -30.45 -15.76
CA PHE A 144 12.48 -31.22 -16.93
C PHE A 144 13.95 -31.66 -16.83
N ASN A 145 14.83 -30.82 -16.29
CA ASN A 145 16.23 -31.18 -16.13
C ASN A 145 16.42 -32.24 -15.04
N LYS A 146 15.62 -32.22 -13.96
CA LYS A 146 15.66 -33.22 -12.89
C LYS A 146 15.21 -34.61 -13.36
N SER A 147 14.23 -34.69 -14.26
CA SER A 147 13.79 -35.94 -14.90
C SER A 147 14.83 -36.52 -15.88
N ARG A 148 15.78 -35.72 -16.36
CA ARG A 148 16.84 -36.17 -17.27
C ARG A 148 18.00 -36.89 -16.56
N TRP A 149 18.12 -36.72 -15.23
CA TRP A 149 19.12 -37.39 -14.39
C TRP A 149 18.62 -38.68 -13.73
N LEU A 150 17.34 -39.04 -13.89
CA LEU A 150 16.76 -40.30 -13.39
C LEU A 150 16.66 -41.39 -14.47
N LEU A 151 17.28 -41.17 -15.64
CA LEU A 151 17.29 -42.09 -16.78
C LEU A 151 18.70 -42.59 -17.16
N PHE A 152 19.67 -42.51 -16.24
CA PHE A 152 20.98 -43.15 -16.36
C PHE A 152 21.34 -43.94 -15.10
#